data_AF-A0A2S8RXR5-F1
#
_entry.id   AF-A0A2S8RXR5-F1
#
_cell.length_a   1.000
_cell.length_b   1.000
_cell.length_c   1.000
_cell.angle_alpha   90.00
_cell.angle_beta   90.00
_cell.angle_gamma   90.00
#
_symmetry.space_group_name_H-M   'P 1'
#
loop_
_entity.id
_entity.type
_entity.pdbx_description
1 polymer ?
#
loop_
_entity_poly.entity_id
_entity_poly.type
_entity_poly.pdbx_seq_one_letter_code
_entity_poly.pdbx_strand_id
1 'polypeptide(L)'
;MKHHVMYVAAATALCGLLAACANGGPDVNGYIQKANSAVENAISGVTGSKAGTNGSDGLTNAAGPVYTSISGGSSLQGLFAGQNQQKANYGQIAYPRVALEYLSYGANQPCWKVRATIWANAKRSHDEVFQICTAPVVMRDATGQAGTISDQALGTIAYKLDQTRAPMNVANTGEQRTRGPLPPARPMNVALMSTTQVGANPLQVRLDEINARIAYVSGYVPFGDTSIMSGLSTAFYDYRVWIHAFDPAGNRG
;
A
#
# COMPACT_ATOMS: atom_id res chain seq x y z
N MET A 1 36.36 -10.50 -38.19
CA MET A 1 37.13 -9.83 -37.13
C MET A 1 36.36 -8.61 -36.65
N LYS A 2 36.10 -8.55 -35.34
CA LYS A 2 35.88 -7.38 -34.45
C LYS A 2 34.68 -6.45 -34.67
N HIS A 3 33.81 -6.52 -33.66
CA HIS A 3 32.91 -5.50 -33.11
C HIS A 3 33.60 -4.15 -32.86
N HIS A 4 32.82 -3.06 -32.81
CA HIS A 4 32.74 -2.06 -31.72
C HIS A 4 32.22 -0.70 -32.23
N VAL A 5 30.92 -0.43 -32.06
CA VAL A 5 30.39 0.95 -32.00
C VAL A 5 29.29 0.99 -30.94
N MET A 6 29.69 1.12 -29.67
CA MET A 6 28.81 1.39 -28.54
C MET A 6 29.64 2.00 -27.40
N TYR A 7 30.12 3.25 -27.49
CA TYR A 7 30.74 3.96 -26.34
C TYR A 7 30.78 5.48 -26.52
N VAL A 8 29.64 6.17 -26.69
CA VAL A 8 29.62 7.65 -26.60
C VAL A 8 28.53 8.22 -25.69
N ALA A 9 27.49 7.48 -25.33
CA ALA A 9 26.40 8.04 -24.51
C ALA A 9 26.58 7.87 -22.97
N ALA A 10 27.64 7.22 -22.50
CA ALA A 10 27.84 6.91 -21.07
C ALA A 10 28.85 7.82 -20.35
N ALA A 11 29.43 8.82 -21.02
CA ALA A 11 30.53 9.64 -20.45
C ALA A 11 30.10 11.00 -19.90
N THR A 12 28.88 11.49 -20.16
CA THR A 12 28.44 12.84 -19.72
C THR A 12 27.61 12.86 -18.45
N ALA A 13 27.14 11.72 -17.93
CA ALA A 13 26.38 11.67 -16.67
C ALA A 13 27.25 11.56 -15.40
N LEU A 14 28.53 11.20 -15.54
CA LEU A 14 29.40 10.94 -14.38
C LEU A 14 30.26 12.15 -13.95
N CYS A 15 30.41 13.18 -14.79
CA CYS A 15 31.15 14.40 -14.43
C CYS A 15 30.34 15.45 -13.66
N GLY A 16 29.01 15.30 -13.54
CA GLY A 16 28.16 16.23 -12.77
C GLY A 16 28.18 15.99 -11.25
N LEU A 17 28.58 14.80 -10.80
CA LEU A 17 28.53 14.40 -9.38
C LEU A 17 29.79 14.76 -8.59
N LEU A 18 30.87 15.21 -9.24
CA LEU A 18 32.14 15.57 -8.57
C LEU A 18 32.36 17.08 -8.41
N ALA A 19 31.48 17.93 -8.96
CA ALA A 19 31.56 19.40 -8.83
C ALA A 19 30.66 19.99 -7.73
N ALA A 20 29.82 19.19 -7.07
CA ALA A 20 28.86 19.68 -6.07
C ALA A 20 29.38 19.67 -4.61
N CYS A 21 30.61 19.23 -4.36
CA CYS A 21 31.18 19.16 -3.00
C CYS A 21 31.88 20.46 -2.55
N ALA A 22 31.80 21.55 -3.32
CA ALA A 22 32.58 22.76 -3.04
C ALA A 22 31.78 24.03 -2.71
N ASN A 23 30.46 24.09 -2.94
CA ASN A 23 29.64 25.26 -2.57
C ASN A 23 28.19 24.85 -2.30
N GLY A 24 27.71 25.12 -1.07
CA GLY A 24 26.32 25.05 -0.61
C GLY A 24 25.33 24.30 -1.50
N GLY A 25 25.10 23.02 -1.18
CA GLY A 25 24.35 22.07 -2.01
C GLY A 25 22.90 22.48 -2.33
N PRO A 26 22.35 21.99 -3.45
CA PRO A 26 21.02 22.38 -3.91
C PRO A 26 19.91 21.75 -3.06
N ASP A 27 18.80 22.47 -2.92
CA ASP A 27 17.62 22.09 -2.13
C ASP A 27 17.04 20.75 -2.57
N VAL A 28 17.36 19.71 -1.79
CA VAL A 28 16.97 18.31 -2.00
C VAL A 28 15.44 18.16 -1.99
N ASN A 29 14.70 19.04 -1.30
CA ASN A 29 13.23 19.01 -1.31
C ASN A 29 12.65 19.41 -2.68
N GLY A 30 13.29 20.32 -3.41
CA GLY A 30 12.85 20.74 -4.74
C GLY A 30 12.98 19.64 -5.79
N TYR A 31 13.96 18.74 -5.64
CA TYR A 31 14.15 17.60 -6.54
C TYR A 31 13.19 16.44 -6.23
N ILE A 32 12.88 16.19 -4.96
CA ILE A 32 11.86 15.20 -4.56
C ILE A 32 10.46 15.67 -5.00
N GLN A 33 10.16 16.97 -4.88
CA GLN A 33 8.88 17.52 -5.37
C GLN A 33 8.75 17.40 -6.90
N LYS A 34 9.80 17.72 -7.66
CA LYS A 34 9.78 17.58 -9.13
C LYS A 34 9.69 16.12 -9.59
N ALA A 35 10.27 15.17 -8.84
CA ALA A 35 10.12 13.75 -9.11
C ALA A 35 8.68 13.26 -8.85
N ASN A 36 8.03 13.74 -7.78
CA ASN A 36 6.63 13.41 -7.49
C ASN A 36 5.65 14.01 -8.52
N SER A 37 5.88 15.25 -8.99
CA SER A 37 5.07 15.86 -10.05
C SER A 37 5.24 15.17 -11.41
N ALA A 38 6.42 14.62 -11.69
CA ALA A 38 6.66 13.83 -12.90
C ALA A 38 5.95 12.46 -12.85
N VAL A 39 5.82 11.89 -11.65
CA VAL A 39 5.02 10.68 -11.38
C VAL A 39 3.52 10.96 -11.52
N GLU A 40 3.00 12.08 -11.01
CA GLU A 40 1.59 12.48 -11.16
C GLU A 40 1.16 12.69 -12.63
N ASN A 41 2.02 13.31 -13.45
CA ASN A 41 1.74 13.50 -14.87
C ASN A 41 1.80 12.19 -15.68
N ALA A 42 2.63 11.22 -15.25
CA ALA A 42 2.69 9.90 -15.88
C ALA A 42 1.51 8.98 -15.49
N ILE A 43 0.98 9.13 -14.27
CA ILE A 43 -0.23 8.41 -13.82
C ILE A 43 -1.49 8.93 -14.54
N SER A 44 -1.56 10.24 -14.79
CA SER A 44 -2.66 10.88 -15.52
C SER A 44 -2.71 10.50 -17.01
N GLY A 45 -1.58 10.13 -17.61
CA GLY A 45 -1.48 9.76 -19.02
C GLY A 45 -1.72 8.28 -19.34
N VAL A 46 -1.72 7.39 -18.34
CA VAL A 46 -1.79 5.91 -18.54
C VAL A 46 -3.15 5.30 -18.14
N THR A 47 -4.01 6.03 -17.44
CA THR A 47 -5.40 5.61 -17.18
C THR A 47 -6.34 5.80 -18.39
N GLY A 48 -5.83 6.32 -19.51
CA GLY A 48 -6.58 6.61 -20.74
C GLY A 48 -6.43 5.60 -21.89
N SER A 49 -5.87 4.41 -21.68
CA SER A 49 -5.70 3.44 -22.78
C SER A 49 -6.95 2.57 -22.97
N LYS A 50 -7.63 2.87 -24.08
CA LYS A 50 -8.78 2.17 -24.67
C LYS A 50 -8.72 0.64 -24.51
N ALA A 51 -9.88 0.10 -24.11
CA ALA A 51 -10.22 -1.30 -24.18
C ALA A 51 -9.90 -1.89 -25.57
N GLY A 52 -9.00 -2.85 -25.59
CA GLY A 52 -8.80 -3.78 -26.70
C GLY A 52 -9.53 -5.09 -26.39
N THR A 53 -10.55 -5.37 -27.19
CA THR A 53 -11.34 -6.61 -27.28
C THR A 53 -10.46 -7.85 -27.47
N ASN A 54 -10.60 -8.85 -26.59
CA ASN A 54 -10.91 -10.26 -26.89
C ASN A 54 -10.61 -11.17 -25.68
N GLY A 55 -11.61 -11.95 -25.23
CA GLY A 55 -11.40 -13.10 -24.35
C GLY A 55 -12.23 -13.07 -23.07
N SER A 56 -13.26 -13.90 -23.04
CA SER A 56 -14.20 -14.17 -21.95
C SER A 56 -13.53 -14.73 -20.68
N ASP A 57 -13.69 -14.06 -19.54
CA ASP A 57 -14.34 -14.63 -18.35
C ASP A 57 -14.55 -13.54 -17.28
N GLY A 58 -15.70 -13.60 -16.62
CA GLY A 58 -16.28 -12.49 -15.87
C GLY A 58 -15.48 -12.04 -14.64
N LEU A 59 -14.72 -10.95 -14.79
CA LEU A 59 -14.42 -10.03 -13.70
C LEU A 59 -15.11 -8.69 -14.00
N THR A 60 -16.05 -8.32 -13.16
CA THR A 60 -16.66 -6.99 -13.15
C THR A 60 -15.57 -5.93 -13.19
N ASN A 61 -15.53 -5.15 -14.27
CA ASN A 61 -14.66 -3.99 -14.47
C ASN A 61 -14.50 -3.21 -13.16
N ALA A 62 -13.34 -3.30 -12.53
CA ALA A 62 -12.98 -2.42 -11.41
C ALA A 62 -12.83 -1.00 -11.98
N ALA A 63 -13.90 -0.22 -11.88
CA ALA A 63 -13.95 1.14 -12.38
C ALA A 63 -13.05 2.05 -11.52
N GLY A 64 -11.82 2.31 -11.97
CA GLY A 64 -10.95 3.35 -11.41
C GLY A 64 -9.58 2.89 -10.91
N PRO A 65 -8.73 3.82 -10.46
CA PRO A 65 -7.42 3.50 -9.89
C PRO A 65 -7.58 2.73 -8.57
N VAL A 66 -6.55 1.96 -8.19
CA VAL A 66 -6.52 1.20 -6.92
C VAL A 66 -6.79 2.10 -5.72
N TYR A 67 -6.28 3.34 -5.72
CA TYR A 67 -6.46 4.33 -4.66
C TYR A 67 -6.92 5.67 -5.23
N THR A 68 -7.89 6.31 -4.58
CA THR A 68 -8.32 7.69 -4.87
C THR A 68 -8.52 8.45 -3.56
N SER A 69 -7.80 9.56 -3.37
CA SER A 69 -8.07 10.45 -2.22
C SER A 69 -9.42 11.14 -2.36
N ILE A 70 -10.21 11.18 -1.28
CA ILE A 70 -11.50 11.87 -1.22
C ILE A 70 -11.38 13.18 -0.42
N SER A 71 -10.64 13.17 0.69
CA SER A 71 -10.53 14.33 1.59
C SER A 71 -9.37 15.29 1.25
N GLY A 72 -8.73 15.13 0.08
CA GLY A 72 -7.63 15.99 -0.39
C GLY A 72 -6.25 15.71 0.22
N GLY A 73 -6.16 14.82 1.21
CA GLY A 73 -4.89 14.29 1.74
C GLY A 73 -4.52 12.95 1.11
N SER A 74 -3.24 12.73 0.83
CA SER A 74 -2.69 11.47 0.29
C SER A 74 -1.55 10.91 1.14
N SER A 75 -1.55 11.25 2.44
CA SER A 75 -0.44 10.94 3.34
C SER A 75 -0.30 9.45 3.65
N LEU A 76 -1.35 8.65 3.46
CA LEU A 76 -1.24 7.20 3.54
C LEU A 76 -0.38 6.63 2.42
N GLN A 77 -0.42 7.22 1.21
CA GLN A 77 0.29 6.69 0.05
C GLN A 77 1.81 6.75 0.29
N GLY A 78 2.46 5.58 0.27
CA GLY A 78 3.89 5.46 0.56
C GLY A 78 4.31 5.80 2.00
N LEU A 79 3.36 5.91 2.96
CA LEU A 79 3.63 6.28 4.35
C LEU A 79 4.75 5.45 5.01
N PHE A 80 4.84 4.17 4.66
CA PHE A 80 5.83 3.24 5.19
C PHE A 80 6.98 2.93 4.23
N ALA A 81 6.98 3.54 3.04
CA ALA A 81 8.00 3.32 2.03
C ALA A 81 9.39 3.74 2.56
N GLY A 82 10.41 2.93 2.28
CA GLY A 82 11.79 3.19 2.70
C GLY A 82 12.06 2.99 4.19
N GLN A 83 11.05 2.65 5.02
CA GLN A 83 11.28 2.35 6.42
C GLN A 83 11.87 0.95 6.61
N ASN A 84 12.64 0.79 7.69
CA ASN A 84 13.17 -0.52 8.06
C ASN A 84 12.06 -1.36 8.71
N GLN A 85 11.40 -2.19 7.89
CA GLN A 85 10.28 -3.02 8.32
C GLN A 85 10.66 -4.03 9.42
N GLN A 86 11.90 -4.52 9.41
CA GLN A 86 12.39 -5.40 10.47
C GLN A 86 12.42 -4.68 11.83
N LYS A 87 12.92 -3.44 11.89
CA LYS A 87 12.89 -2.62 13.11
C LYS A 87 11.46 -2.27 13.53
N ALA A 88 10.57 -2.00 12.58
CA ALA A 88 9.15 -1.80 12.85
C ALA A 88 8.52 -3.05 13.49
N ASN A 89 8.76 -4.24 12.94
CA ASN A 89 8.28 -5.51 13.47
C ASN A 89 8.75 -5.79 14.90
N TYR A 90 9.92 -5.28 15.31
CA TYR A 90 10.42 -5.40 16.69
C TYR A 90 9.94 -4.27 17.63
N GLY A 91 9.06 -3.39 17.18
CA GLY A 91 8.57 -2.27 17.98
C GLY A 91 9.56 -1.12 18.15
N GLN A 92 10.70 -1.15 17.44
CA GLN A 92 11.73 -0.10 17.54
C GLN A 92 11.36 1.15 16.74
N ILE A 93 10.47 1.01 15.76
CA ILE A 93 9.84 2.14 15.05
C ILE A 93 8.37 2.12 15.42
N ALA A 94 7.93 3.05 16.27
CA ALA A 94 6.58 3.06 16.80
C ALA A 94 5.57 3.78 15.88
N TYR A 95 6.02 4.81 15.16
CA TYR A 95 5.18 5.69 14.33
C TYR A 95 5.74 5.77 12.91
N PRO A 96 4.94 6.14 11.91
CA PRO A 96 3.51 6.45 11.97
C PRO A 96 2.65 5.22 12.27
N ARG A 97 1.42 5.45 12.75
CA ARG A 97 0.42 4.41 13.07
C ARG A 97 -0.91 4.74 12.38
N VAL A 98 -1.67 3.74 11.96
CA VAL A 98 -2.89 3.93 11.18
C VAL A 98 -4.03 3.09 11.73
N ALA A 99 -5.08 3.76 12.16
CA ALA A 99 -6.36 3.15 12.48
C ALA A 99 -7.27 3.24 11.25
N LEU A 100 -7.80 2.11 10.77
CA LEU A 100 -8.70 2.03 9.63
C LEU A 100 -10.15 1.90 10.07
N GLU A 101 -11.02 2.71 9.48
CA GLU A 101 -12.48 2.61 9.59
C GLU A 101 -13.10 2.46 8.20
N TYR A 102 -13.87 1.40 8.03
CA TYR A 102 -14.58 1.13 6.79
C TYR A 102 -15.91 1.89 6.76
N LEU A 103 -15.99 2.96 5.98
CA LEU A 103 -17.16 3.84 5.87
C LEU A 103 -18.19 3.35 4.85
N SER A 104 -17.75 2.60 3.84
CA SER A 104 -18.62 1.97 2.85
C SER A 104 -17.97 0.70 2.36
N TYR A 105 -18.62 -0.43 2.57
CA TYR A 105 -18.05 -1.75 2.31
C TYR A 105 -19.14 -2.77 1.95
N GLY A 106 -18.75 -3.87 1.32
CA GLY A 106 -19.65 -4.96 0.95
C GLY A 106 -18.96 -5.94 0.00
N ALA A 107 -19.36 -7.21 0.03
CA ALA A 107 -18.72 -8.29 -0.72
C ALA A 107 -18.74 -8.06 -2.24
N ASN A 108 -19.83 -7.47 -2.72
CA ASN A 108 -20.07 -7.19 -4.14
C ASN A 108 -19.64 -5.78 -4.58
N GLN A 109 -19.10 -4.96 -3.65
CA GLN A 109 -18.64 -3.62 -3.98
C GLN A 109 -17.21 -3.69 -4.54
N PRO A 110 -16.96 -3.17 -5.76
CA PRO A 110 -15.61 -3.17 -6.35
C PRO A 110 -14.68 -2.17 -5.65
N CYS A 111 -15.24 -1.19 -4.94
CA CYS A 111 -14.51 -0.15 -4.24
C CYS A 111 -15.10 0.09 -2.86
N TRP A 112 -14.25 0.24 -1.86
CA TRP A 112 -14.62 0.56 -0.49
C TRP A 112 -14.14 1.96 -0.13
N LYS A 113 -14.90 2.66 0.72
CA LYS A 113 -14.48 3.95 1.30
C LYS A 113 -13.93 3.69 2.69
N VAL A 114 -12.76 4.24 2.96
CA VAL A 114 -12.02 4.01 4.19
C VAL A 114 -11.58 5.36 4.75
N ARG A 115 -11.72 5.53 6.06
CA ARG A 115 -11.06 6.59 6.81
C ARG A 115 -9.81 6.01 7.47
N ALA A 116 -8.67 6.62 7.23
CA ALA A 116 -7.44 6.36 7.97
C ALA A 116 -7.23 7.48 8.97
N THR A 117 -7.17 7.14 10.26
CA THR A 117 -6.64 8.03 11.29
C THR A 117 -5.15 7.76 11.43
N ILE A 118 -4.33 8.71 10.95
CA ILE A 118 -2.87 8.57 10.88
C ILE A 118 -2.27 9.30 12.08
N TRP A 119 -1.67 8.54 12.99
CA TRP A 119 -0.98 9.05 14.17
C TRP A 119 0.49 9.28 13.85
N ALA A 120 0.93 10.53 13.93
CA ALA A 120 2.34 10.90 13.83
C ALA A 120 3.10 10.67 15.16
N ASN A 121 2.38 10.70 16.27
CA ASN A 121 2.85 10.36 17.62
C ASN A 121 1.63 10.09 18.52
N ALA A 122 1.84 9.87 19.82
CA ALA A 122 0.79 9.52 20.77
C ALA A 122 -0.30 10.59 20.96
N LYS A 123 -0.08 11.84 20.53
CA LYS A 123 -0.98 12.98 20.77
C LYS A 123 -1.48 13.66 19.49
N ARG A 124 -0.86 13.37 18.35
CA ARG A 124 -1.14 14.06 17.09
C ARG A 124 -1.54 13.05 16.02
N SER A 125 -2.73 13.25 15.49
CA SER A 125 -3.23 12.54 14.33
C SER A 125 -4.00 13.48 13.41
N HIS A 126 -4.22 13.00 12.20
CA HIS A 126 -5.16 13.58 11.25
C HIS A 126 -5.93 12.44 10.57
N ASP A 127 -7.09 12.77 10.04
CA ASP A 127 -7.89 11.84 9.25
C ASP A 127 -7.69 12.12 7.76
N GLU A 128 -7.64 11.05 6.97
CA GLU A 128 -7.89 11.13 5.55
C GLU A 128 -8.93 10.09 5.14
N VAL A 129 -9.76 10.45 4.17
CA VAL A 129 -10.75 9.56 3.58
C VAL A 129 -10.33 9.28 2.15
N PHE A 130 -10.35 8.00 1.78
CA PHE A 130 -9.98 7.55 0.45
C PHE A 130 -10.90 6.42 -0.01
N GLN A 131 -10.91 6.20 -1.31
CA GLN A 131 -11.50 5.04 -1.94
C GLN A 131 -10.39 4.07 -2.34
N ILE A 132 -10.59 2.79 -2.06
CA ILE A 132 -9.72 1.71 -2.48
C ILE A 132 -10.53 0.70 -3.29
N CYS A 133 -10.03 0.31 -4.46
CA CYS A 133 -10.75 -0.53 -5.42
C CYS A 133 -9.99 -1.83 -5.68
N THR A 134 -10.70 -2.88 -6.10
CA THR A 134 -10.11 -4.17 -6.49
C THR A 134 -9.44 -4.15 -7.86
N ALA A 135 -9.11 -2.96 -8.38
CA ALA A 135 -8.36 -2.80 -9.61
C ALA A 135 -7.01 -3.54 -9.56
N PRO A 136 -6.48 -3.96 -10.72
CA PRO A 136 -5.17 -4.60 -10.80
C PRO A 136 -4.07 -3.72 -10.21
N VAL A 137 -3.20 -4.33 -9.40
CA VAL A 137 -2.06 -3.64 -8.80
C VAL A 137 -0.86 -3.74 -9.73
N VAL A 138 -0.43 -2.60 -10.27
CA VAL A 138 0.70 -2.53 -11.22
C VAL A 138 1.96 -2.07 -10.51
N MET A 139 3.02 -2.87 -10.60
CA MET A 139 4.35 -2.55 -10.13
C MET A 139 5.29 -2.29 -11.30
N ARG A 140 6.34 -1.51 -11.06
CA ARG A 140 7.46 -1.36 -11.98
C ARG A 140 8.72 -1.90 -11.34
N ASP A 141 9.48 -2.68 -12.09
CA ASP A 141 10.81 -3.11 -11.63
C ASP A 141 11.85 -1.99 -11.77
N ALA A 142 13.09 -2.27 -11.34
CA ALA A 142 14.20 -1.32 -11.42
C ALA A 142 14.57 -0.91 -12.85
N THR A 143 14.13 -1.66 -13.87
CA THR A 143 14.32 -1.36 -15.29
C THR A 143 13.14 -0.59 -15.89
N GLY A 144 12.09 -0.33 -15.11
CA GLY A 144 10.88 0.38 -15.51
C GLY A 144 9.82 -0.51 -16.16
N GLN A 145 10.05 -1.83 -16.28
CA GLN A 145 9.07 -2.77 -16.83
C GLN A 145 7.90 -2.90 -15.87
N ALA A 146 6.69 -2.79 -16.41
CA ALA A 146 5.46 -2.90 -15.64
C ALA A 146 5.01 -4.37 -15.56
N GLY A 147 4.65 -4.82 -14.36
CA GLY A 147 4.05 -6.11 -14.11
C GLY A 147 2.88 -5.98 -13.13
N THR A 148 1.88 -6.84 -13.28
CA THR A 148 0.73 -6.89 -12.36
C THR A 148 1.01 -7.88 -11.24
N ILE A 149 0.71 -7.51 -10.00
CA ILE A 149 0.74 -8.44 -8.86
C ILE A 149 -0.39 -9.46 -9.04
N SER A 150 -0.07 -10.75 -8.94
CA SER A 150 -1.09 -11.80 -9.03
C SER A 150 -2.02 -11.80 -7.82
N ASP A 151 -3.25 -12.28 -8.00
CA ASP A 151 -4.20 -12.43 -6.89
C ASP A 151 -3.66 -13.38 -5.80
N GLN A 152 -2.87 -14.39 -6.18
CA GLN A 152 -2.18 -15.27 -5.23
C GLN A 152 -1.18 -14.51 -4.34
N ALA A 153 -0.44 -13.56 -4.91
CA ALA A 153 0.47 -12.70 -4.16
C ALA A 153 -0.30 -11.78 -3.21
N LEU A 154 -1.41 -11.18 -3.67
CA LEU A 154 -2.31 -10.38 -2.81
C LEU A 154 -2.92 -11.21 -1.68
N GLY A 155 -3.35 -12.45 -1.96
CA GLY A 155 -3.83 -13.38 -0.94
C GLY A 155 -2.76 -13.75 0.08
N THR A 156 -1.50 -13.89 -0.34
CA THR A 156 -0.37 -14.12 0.57
C THR A 156 -0.12 -12.91 1.48
N ILE A 157 -0.24 -11.70 0.94
CA ILE A 157 -0.15 -10.46 1.75
C ILE A 157 -1.28 -10.43 2.78
N ALA A 158 -2.53 -10.65 2.37
CA ALA A 158 -3.67 -10.66 3.26
C ALA A 158 -3.51 -11.68 4.39
N TYR A 159 -3.08 -12.90 4.06
CA TYR A 159 -2.78 -13.93 5.05
C TYR A 159 -1.74 -13.47 6.08
N LYS A 160 -0.66 -12.82 5.65
CA LYS A 160 0.37 -12.29 6.56
C LYS A 160 -0.12 -11.13 7.42
N LEU A 161 -0.93 -10.23 6.86
CA LEU A 161 -1.59 -9.17 7.62
C LEU A 161 -2.42 -9.77 8.75
N ASP A 162 -3.19 -10.82 8.46
CA ASP A 162 -4.04 -11.49 9.45
C ASP A 162 -3.26 -12.20 10.57
N GLN A 163 -2.07 -12.70 10.28
CA GLN A 163 -1.19 -13.31 11.28
C GLN A 163 -0.39 -12.29 12.11
N THR A 164 -0.46 -11.01 11.77
CA THR A 164 0.26 -9.95 12.47
C THR A 164 -0.17 -9.85 13.93
N ARG A 165 0.80 -9.69 14.82
CA ARG A 165 0.59 -9.44 16.24
C ARG A 165 1.43 -8.25 16.71
N ALA A 166 0.89 -7.48 17.64
CA ALA A 166 1.70 -6.48 18.34
C ALA A 166 2.86 -7.19 19.09
N PRO A 167 4.11 -6.71 18.96
CA PRO A 167 5.24 -7.28 19.69
C PRO A 167 5.03 -7.20 21.21
N MET A 168 5.57 -8.16 21.96
CA MET A 168 5.41 -8.22 23.42
C MET A 168 5.92 -6.96 24.15
N ASN A 169 6.90 -6.26 23.57
CA ASN A 169 7.49 -5.03 24.09
C ASN A 169 6.73 -3.75 23.67
N VAL A 170 5.60 -3.89 22.97
CA VAL A 170 4.79 -2.75 22.49
C VAL A 170 3.47 -2.67 23.26
N ALA A 171 3.21 -1.51 23.85
CA ALA A 171 1.93 -1.20 24.46
C ALA A 171 0.80 -1.31 23.43
N ASN A 172 -0.22 -2.10 23.78
CA ASN A 172 -1.38 -2.39 22.93
C ASN A 172 -2.66 -2.40 23.78
N THR A 173 -3.81 -2.42 23.11
CA THR A 173 -5.15 -2.38 23.73
C THR A 173 -5.75 -3.77 23.95
N GLY A 174 -4.95 -4.83 23.82
CA GLY A 174 -5.44 -6.22 23.92
C GLY A 174 -6.43 -6.53 22.80
N GLU A 175 -7.59 -7.08 23.16
CA GLU A 175 -8.66 -7.39 22.21
C GLU A 175 -9.50 -6.16 21.82
N GLN A 176 -9.34 -5.03 22.51
CA GLN A 176 -10.13 -3.82 22.24
C GLN A 176 -9.61 -3.11 20.99
N ARG A 177 -10.50 -2.93 20.00
CA ARG A 177 -10.20 -2.17 18.79
C ARG A 177 -10.55 -0.71 19.02
N THR A 178 -9.55 0.16 19.00
CA THR A 178 -9.75 1.59 19.26
C THR A 178 -9.21 2.45 18.13
N ARG A 179 -9.76 3.66 17.96
CA ARG A 179 -9.21 4.67 17.06
C ARG A 179 -7.90 5.30 17.58
N GLY A 180 -7.61 5.14 18.88
CA GLY A 180 -6.49 5.75 19.58
C GLY A 180 -5.11 5.35 19.04
N PRO A 181 -4.01 5.93 19.54
CA PRO A 181 -2.68 5.70 18.98
C PRO A 181 -2.11 4.31 19.24
N LEU A 182 -2.82 3.45 20.00
CA LEU A 182 -2.35 2.12 20.39
C LEU A 182 -3.11 1.05 19.59
N PRO A 183 -2.38 0.15 18.88
CA PRO A 183 -3.00 -0.93 18.14
C PRO A 183 -3.55 -2.00 19.10
N PRO A 184 -4.50 -2.83 18.66
CA PRO A 184 -4.88 -4.05 19.37
C PRO A 184 -3.78 -5.12 19.25
N ALA A 185 -3.87 -6.18 20.05
CA ALA A 185 -2.94 -7.29 20.03
C ALA A 185 -2.91 -8.02 18.68
N ARG A 186 -4.04 -8.04 17.96
CA ARG A 186 -4.19 -8.60 16.60
C ARG A 186 -4.69 -7.51 15.63
N PRO A 187 -3.81 -6.71 15.03
CA PRO A 187 -4.15 -5.51 14.26
C PRO A 187 -5.17 -5.72 13.14
N MET A 188 -4.97 -6.71 12.27
CA MET A 188 -5.79 -6.90 11.08
C MET A 188 -6.79 -8.05 11.19
N ASN A 189 -6.58 -8.98 12.12
CA ASN A 189 -7.42 -10.17 12.25
C ASN A 189 -8.82 -9.83 12.79
N VAL A 190 -9.76 -9.64 11.88
CA VAL A 190 -11.19 -9.45 12.18
C VAL A 190 -11.95 -10.61 11.57
N ALA A 191 -12.61 -11.41 12.40
CA ALA A 191 -13.54 -12.41 11.92
C ALA A 191 -14.88 -11.74 11.63
N LEU A 192 -15.22 -11.57 10.36
CA LEU A 192 -16.55 -11.13 9.96
C LEU A 192 -17.53 -12.31 10.06
N MET A 193 -18.69 -12.07 10.68
CA MET A 193 -19.73 -13.10 10.79
C MET A 193 -20.12 -13.58 9.40
N SER A 194 -20.11 -14.91 9.21
CA SER A 194 -20.55 -15.53 7.97
C SER A 194 -22.06 -15.73 8.00
N THR A 195 -22.74 -15.37 6.92
CA THR A 195 -24.14 -15.78 6.66
C THR A 195 -24.20 -17.11 5.89
N THR A 196 -23.08 -17.62 5.40
CA THR A 196 -22.98 -18.91 4.68
C THR A 196 -22.56 -20.03 5.63
N GLN A 197 -23.29 -21.15 5.60
CA GLN A 197 -23.00 -22.35 6.41
C GLN A 197 -21.86 -23.20 5.83
N VAL A 198 -21.57 -23.04 4.54
CA VAL A 198 -20.54 -23.78 3.79
C VAL A 198 -19.85 -22.80 2.83
N GLY A 199 -18.51 -22.84 2.78
CA GLY A 199 -17.69 -22.00 1.91
C GLY A 199 -17.04 -20.80 2.60
N ALA A 200 -16.16 -20.11 1.87
CA ALA A 200 -15.50 -18.90 2.36
C ALA A 200 -16.51 -17.75 2.50
N ASN A 201 -16.39 -16.95 3.57
CA ASN A 201 -17.21 -15.75 3.74
C ASN A 201 -16.83 -14.74 2.64
N PRO A 202 -17.73 -14.39 1.71
CA PRO A 202 -17.41 -13.52 0.58
C PRO A 202 -17.03 -12.10 1.03
N LEU A 203 -17.56 -11.64 2.18
CA LEU A 203 -17.19 -10.36 2.76
C LEU A 203 -15.77 -10.39 3.35
N GLN A 204 -15.37 -11.53 3.94
CA GLN A 204 -14.00 -11.73 4.42
C GLN A 204 -13.01 -11.71 3.24
N VAL A 205 -13.31 -12.44 2.17
CA VAL A 205 -12.47 -12.45 0.96
C VAL A 205 -12.30 -11.04 0.40
N ARG A 206 -13.39 -10.26 0.33
CA ARG A 206 -13.31 -8.87 -0.13
C ARG A 206 -12.52 -7.97 0.83
N LEU A 207 -12.68 -8.14 2.14
CA LEU A 207 -11.89 -7.41 3.14
C LEU A 207 -10.39 -7.69 2.97
N ASP A 208 -10.02 -8.96 2.78
CA ASP A 208 -8.65 -9.41 2.59
C ASP A 208 -8.01 -8.78 1.34
N GLU A 209 -8.74 -8.77 0.22
CA GLU A 209 -8.32 -8.12 -1.03
C GLU A 209 -8.13 -6.60 -0.90
N ILE A 210 -9.01 -5.94 -0.14
CA ILE A 210 -8.96 -4.50 0.11
C ILE A 210 -7.78 -4.16 1.04
N ASN A 211 -7.59 -4.92 2.12
CA ASN A 211 -6.47 -4.77 3.04
C ASN A 211 -5.12 -4.97 2.35
N ALA A 212 -4.99 -5.97 1.48
CA ALA A 212 -3.76 -6.20 0.72
C ALA A 212 -3.41 -4.99 -0.18
N ARG A 213 -4.43 -4.34 -0.77
CA ARG A 213 -4.23 -3.14 -1.60
C ARG A 213 -3.92 -1.90 -0.77
N ILE A 214 -4.52 -1.74 0.40
CA ILE A 214 -4.13 -0.68 1.36
C ILE A 214 -2.66 -0.85 1.77
N ALA A 215 -2.24 -2.08 2.08
CA ALA A 215 -0.87 -2.40 2.43
C ALA A 215 0.11 -2.11 1.27
N TYR A 216 -0.30 -2.41 0.03
CA TYR A 216 0.47 -2.03 -1.16
C TYR A 216 0.61 -0.51 -1.29
N VAL A 217 -0.51 0.22 -1.31
CA VAL A 217 -0.55 1.67 -1.55
C VAL A 217 0.23 2.43 -0.48
N SER A 218 0.16 1.98 0.76
CA SER A 218 0.88 2.63 1.87
C SER A 218 2.38 2.34 1.90
N GLY A 219 2.90 1.52 0.97
CA GLY A 219 4.29 1.06 1.01
C GLY A 219 4.57 0.20 2.24
N TYR A 220 3.52 -0.38 2.82
CA TYR A 220 3.59 -1.23 3.99
C TYR A 220 4.42 -2.47 3.64
N VAL A 221 4.06 -3.14 2.54
CA VAL A 221 4.80 -4.30 2.04
C VAL A 221 5.96 -3.81 1.16
N PRO A 222 7.22 -4.11 1.52
CA PRO A 222 8.36 -3.79 0.67
C PRO A 222 8.40 -4.77 -0.52
N PHE A 223 8.11 -4.28 -1.72
CA PHE A 223 8.41 -5.02 -2.94
C PHE A 223 9.85 -4.68 -3.34
N GLY A 224 10.75 -5.63 -3.10
CA GLY A 224 12.14 -5.52 -3.54
C GLY A 224 12.27 -5.53 -5.07
N ASP A 225 13.46 -5.19 -5.54
CA ASP A 225 13.95 -5.33 -6.92
C ASP A 225 14.02 -6.79 -7.39
N THR A 226 14.07 -7.74 -6.46
CA THR A 226 13.98 -9.18 -6.74
C THR A 226 12.54 -9.56 -7.10
N SER A 227 12.40 -10.50 -8.03
CA SER A 227 11.14 -10.88 -8.70
C SER A 227 9.88 -10.83 -7.81
N ILE A 228 8.73 -10.60 -8.45
CA ILE A 228 7.38 -10.47 -7.83
C ILE A 228 7.09 -11.56 -6.77
N MET A 229 7.76 -12.72 -6.83
CA MET A 229 7.68 -13.81 -5.87
C MET A 229 8.70 -13.80 -4.72
N SER A 230 9.90 -13.24 -4.92
CA SER A 230 10.99 -13.19 -3.92
C SER A 230 10.74 -12.14 -2.83
N GLY A 231 10.19 -10.98 -3.21
CA GLY A 231 9.95 -9.85 -2.29
C GLY A 231 8.92 -10.11 -1.19
N LEU A 232 8.04 -11.10 -1.35
CA LEU A 232 7.02 -11.45 -0.35
C LEU A 232 7.56 -12.32 0.79
N SER A 233 8.82 -12.79 0.72
CA SER A 233 9.36 -13.79 1.66
C SER A 233 9.92 -13.21 2.97
N THR A 234 10.34 -11.95 3.02
CA THR A 234 10.87 -11.33 4.25
C THR A 234 9.72 -11.00 5.20
N ALA A 235 9.80 -11.49 6.45
CA ALA A 235 8.76 -11.45 7.46
C ALA A 235 8.02 -10.10 7.53
N PHE A 236 6.75 -10.12 7.13
CA PHE A 236 5.87 -8.97 7.11
C PHE A 236 4.85 -9.10 8.25
N TYR A 237 5.16 -8.51 9.40
CA TYR A 237 4.31 -8.52 10.60
C TYR A 237 4.36 -7.15 11.28
N ASP A 238 4.32 -6.09 10.49
CA ASP A 238 4.26 -4.75 11.05
C ASP A 238 2.88 -4.60 11.71
N TYR A 239 2.86 -4.08 12.93
CA TYR A 239 1.67 -3.99 13.77
C TYR A 239 1.02 -2.59 13.75
N ARG A 240 1.62 -1.65 13.00
CA ARG A 240 1.27 -0.22 13.05
C ARG A 240 0.02 0.15 12.27
N VAL A 241 -0.55 -0.76 11.49
CA VAL A 241 -1.85 -0.60 10.81
C VAL A 241 -2.85 -1.58 11.40
N TRP A 242 -4.04 -1.10 11.78
CA TRP A 242 -5.11 -1.97 12.29
C TRP A 242 -6.50 -1.52 11.85
N ILE A 243 -7.44 -2.46 11.87
CA ILE A 243 -8.85 -2.18 11.66
C ILE A 243 -9.47 -1.81 13.01
N HIS A 244 -10.03 -0.61 13.13
CA HIS A 244 -10.67 -0.19 14.37
C HIS A 244 -12.20 -0.28 14.34
N ALA A 245 -12.83 -0.05 13.19
CA ALA A 245 -14.28 -0.07 13.09
C ALA A 245 -14.78 -0.33 11.66
N PHE A 246 -16.04 -0.74 11.59
CA PHE A 246 -16.87 -0.75 10.39
C PHE A 246 -18.08 0.14 10.69
N ASP A 247 -18.35 1.13 9.85
CA ASP A 247 -19.53 1.98 9.99
C ASP A 247 -20.79 1.14 9.68
N PRO A 248 -21.70 0.93 10.64
CA PRO A 248 -22.90 0.14 10.39
C PRO A 248 -23.77 0.69 9.25
N ALA A 249 -23.79 2.01 9.05
CA ALA A 249 -24.51 2.66 7.94
C ALA A 249 -23.80 2.48 6.58
N GLY A 250 -22.54 2.06 6.62
CA GLY A 250 -21.68 1.79 5.48
C GLY A 250 -21.84 0.41 4.85
N ASN A 251 -22.56 -0.52 5.49
CA ASN A 251 -22.73 -1.87 4.99
C ASN A 251 -23.61 -1.89 3.72
N ARG A 252 -23.08 -2.43 2.62
CA ARG A 252 -23.74 -2.56 1.31
C ARG A 252 -23.94 -4.01 0.87
N GLY A 253 -23.82 -4.97 1.79
CA GLY A 253 -24.03 -6.41 1.53
C GLY A 253 -22.88 -7.25 2.01
#